data_AF-X1QJB7-F1
#
_entry.id   AF-X1QJB7-F1
#
_cell.length_a   1.000
_cell.length_b   1.000
_cell.length_c   1.000
_cell.angle_alpha   90.00
_cell.angle_beta   90.00
_cell.angle_gamma   90.00
#
_symmetry.space_group_name_H-M   'P 1'
#
loop_
_entity.id
_entity.type
_entity.pdbx_description
1 polymer ?
#
loop_
_entity_poly.entity_id
_entity_poly.type
_entity_poly.pdbx_seq_one_letter_code
_entity_poly.pdbx_strand_id
1 'polypeptide(L)'
;MKLIDATHVSEPGSTGSDWRVHYAINLPYLRCDELKVTDSKVGETFKNFSVSSESIFIGDRGYYNCPGIEYVTSRGGHVLVRMNLRNTQLYDRNGNRFDVLQRLRTLKGSTIEDWPAYIHGKQSKIHARICAIKKSKIAAETAVKKILKKNSKKQKKVKPETLEAARYIFVLTTLPNDIIKPEIVM
;
A
#
# COMPACT_ATOMS: atom_id res chain seq x y z
N MET A 1 4.55 -10.67 -12.03
CA MET A 1 3.84 -9.88 -11.00
C MET A 1 3.69 -10.73 -9.75
N LYS A 2 4.08 -10.18 -8.60
CA LYS A 2 4.10 -10.87 -7.30
C LYS A 2 3.08 -10.21 -6.38
N LEU A 3 2.15 -10.99 -5.83
CA LEU A 3 1.29 -10.55 -4.73
C LEU A 3 1.93 -11.01 -3.43
N ILE A 4 2.12 -10.07 -2.50
CA ILE A 4 2.92 -10.28 -1.32
C ILE A 4 2.04 -10.12 -0.07
N ASP A 5 2.17 -11.08 0.84
CA ASP A 5 1.57 -11.03 2.17
C ASP A 5 2.49 -11.66 3.20
N ALA A 6 2.20 -11.41 4.47
CA ALA A 6 2.89 -12.06 5.57
C ALA A 6 1.91 -12.38 6.69
N THR A 7 2.11 -13.51 7.36
CA THR A 7 1.27 -13.94 8.47
C THR A 7 2.11 -14.28 9.69
N HIS A 8 1.55 -14.01 10.85
CA HIS A 8 2.14 -14.38 12.13
C HIS A 8 1.68 -15.78 12.52
N VAL A 9 2.62 -16.62 12.94
CA VAL A 9 2.37 -17.98 13.43
C VAL A 9 2.87 -18.04 14.86
N SER A 10 1.94 -18.22 15.80
CA SER A 10 2.24 -18.34 17.22
C SER A 10 1.91 -19.75 17.70
N GLU A 11 2.79 -20.32 18.50
CA GLU A 11 2.52 -21.55 19.23
C GLU A 11 1.51 -21.28 20.36
N PRO A 12 0.51 -22.15 20.59
CA PRO A 12 -0.40 -22.01 21.73
C PRO A 12 0.36 -21.99 23.06
N GLY A 13 0.24 -20.91 23.83
CA GLY A 13 0.93 -20.74 25.11
C GLY A 13 2.41 -20.36 25.00
N SER A 14 2.85 -19.83 23.85
CA SER A 14 4.27 -19.53 23.63
C SER A 14 4.85 -18.58 24.69
N THR A 15 5.98 -19.00 25.27
CA THR A 15 6.89 -18.19 26.08
C THR A 15 8.14 -17.77 25.31
N GLY A 16 8.24 -18.05 24.00
CA GLY A 16 9.43 -17.69 23.21
C GLY A 16 9.41 -17.85 21.69
N SER A 17 8.57 -18.73 21.10
CA SER A 17 8.64 -19.03 19.67
C SER A 17 7.45 -18.49 18.88
N ASP A 18 7.62 -17.28 18.34
CA ASP A 18 6.72 -16.66 17.37
C ASP A 18 7.43 -16.51 16.03
N TRP A 19 6.81 -16.99 14.96
CA TRP A 19 7.35 -16.91 13.61
C TRP A 19 6.51 -15.99 12.73
N ARG A 20 7.13 -15.49 11.67
CA ARG A 20 6.46 -14.79 10.59
C ARG A 20 6.78 -15.49 9.28
N VAL A 21 5.73 -15.87 8.55
CA VAL A 21 5.81 -16.43 7.22
C VAL A 21 5.57 -15.29 6.23
N HIS A 22 6.54 -14.99 5.38
CA HIS A 22 6.46 -14.02 4.29
C HIS A 22 6.29 -14.80 2.99
N TYR A 23 5.26 -14.47 2.22
CA TYR A 23 4.86 -15.24 1.05
C TYR A 23 4.66 -14.32 -0.16
N ALA A 24 5.24 -14.71 -1.30
CA ALA A 24 4.99 -14.09 -2.59
C ALA A 24 4.38 -15.13 -3.54
N ILE A 25 3.20 -14.83 -4.08
CA ILE A 25 2.58 -15.61 -5.14
C ILE A 25 2.78 -14.94 -6.50
N ASN A 26 3.22 -15.70 -7.49
CA ASN A 26 3.25 -15.26 -8.88
C ASN A 26 1.83 -15.29 -9.43
N LEU A 27 1.21 -14.13 -9.66
CA LEU A 27 -0.20 -14.06 -10.02
C LEU A 27 -0.55 -14.69 -11.38
N PRO A 28 0.23 -14.49 -12.46
CA PRO A 28 -0.05 -15.16 -13.75
C PRO A 28 -0.14 -16.68 -13.68
N TYR A 29 0.68 -17.33 -12.84
CA TYR A 29 0.76 -18.79 -12.77
C TYR A 29 0.15 -19.38 -11.49
N LEU A 30 -0.24 -18.54 -10.52
CA LEU A 30 -0.73 -18.90 -9.19
C LEU A 30 0.20 -19.87 -8.45
N ARG A 31 1.51 -19.67 -8.57
CA ARG A 31 2.54 -20.49 -7.92
C ARG A 31 3.27 -19.70 -6.84
N CYS A 32 3.75 -20.42 -5.83
CA CYS A 32 4.73 -19.87 -4.89
C CYS A 32 5.93 -19.34 -5.69
N ASP A 33 6.19 -18.05 -5.55
CA ASP A 33 7.35 -17.39 -6.13
C ASP A 33 8.49 -17.40 -5.10
N GLU A 34 8.19 -16.95 -3.87
CA GLU A 34 9.13 -16.94 -2.75
C GLU A 34 8.40 -17.19 -1.43
N LEU A 35 9.04 -17.97 -0.56
CA LEU A 35 8.62 -18.22 0.82
C LEU A 35 9.81 -17.95 1.73
N LYS A 36 9.59 -17.15 2.78
CA LYS A 36 10.58 -16.93 3.83
C LYS A 36 9.94 -17.05 5.21
N VAL A 37 10.54 -17.86 6.07
CA VAL A 37 10.15 -17.94 7.48
C VAL A 37 11.18 -17.21 8.31
N THR A 38 10.73 -16.29 9.16
CA THR A 38 11.58 -15.52 10.07
C THR A 38 11.00 -15.59 11.48
N ASP A 39 11.75 -15.07 12.45
CA ASP A 39 11.17 -14.74 13.76
C ASP A 39 10.18 -13.56 13.67
N SER A 40 9.56 -13.25 14.80
CA SER A 40 8.63 -12.12 14.95
C SER A 40 9.30 -10.74 14.90
N LYS A 41 10.64 -10.64 15.01
CA LYS A 41 11.39 -9.36 14.96
C LYS A 41 11.53 -8.83 13.54
N VAL A 42 11.57 -9.70 12.54
CA VAL A 42 11.65 -9.29 11.13
C VAL A 42 10.28 -8.83 10.62
N GLY A 43 10.08 -7.52 10.51
CA GLY A 43 8.82 -6.92 10.06
C GLY A 43 8.42 -7.25 8.61
N GLU A 44 7.18 -6.91 8.28
CA GLU A 44 6.58 -7.05 6.95
C GLU A 44 7.12 -5.95 6.02
N THR A 45 7.91 -6.34 5.02
CA THR A 45 8.51 -5.38 4.09
C THR A 45 8.85 -6.04 2.76
N PHE A 46 8.84 -5.27 1.67
CA PHE A 46 9.31 -5.75 0.37
C PHE A 46 10.78 -6.16 0.37
N LYS A 47 11.56 -5.68 1.33
CA LYS A 47 12.98 -6.06 1.49
C LYS A 47 13.17 -7.55 1.81
N ASN A 48 12.12 -8.28 2.15
CA ASN A 48 12.18 -9.71 2.45
C ASN A 48 12.17 -10.58 1.19
N PHE A 49 11.96 -10.01 0.00
CA PHE A 49 11.78 -10.72 -1.26
C PHE A 49 12.79 -10.27 -2.31
N SER A 50 13.12 -11.16 -3.24
CA SER A 50 14.00 -10.87 -4.37
C SER A 50 13.26 -10.03 -5.43
N VAL A 51 13.96 -9.01 -5.94
CA VAL A 51 13.44 -8.11 -6.99
C VAL A 51 14.12 -8.46 -8.30
N SER A 52 13.32 -8.85 -9.29
CA SER A 52 13.75 -8.95 -10.69
C SER A 52 13.41 -7.64 -11.40
N SER A 53 14.21 -7.24 -12.41
CA SER A 53 13.85 -6.08 -13.25
C SER A 53 12.45 -6.26 -13.83
N GLU A 54 11.70 -5.17 -13.95
CA GLU A 54 10.31 -5.12 -14.46
C GLU A 54 9.28 -5.92 -13.63
N SER A 55 9.67 -6.47 -12.48
CA SER A 55 8.73 -7.18 -11.62
C SER A 55 7.80 -6.20 -10.89
N ILE A 56 6.50 -6.52 -10.88
CA ILE A 56 5.47 -5.72 -10.21
C ILE A 56 5.17 -6.34 -8.85
N PHE A 57 5.43 -5.59 -7.78
CA PHE A 57 5.17 -5.94 -6.39
C PHE A 57 3.82 -5.37 -5.97
N ILE A 58 2.86 -6.25 -5.70
CA ILE A 58 1.54 -5.87 -5.19
C ILE A 58 1.49 -6.15 -3.69
N GLY A 59 1.16 -5.12 -2.93
CA GLY A 59 1.11 -5.19 -1.48
C GLY A 59 -0.05 -4.43 -0.86
N ASP A 60 -0.38 -4.84 0.35
CA ASP A 60 -1.37 -4.20 1.19
C ASP A 60 -0.80 -2.89 1.83
N ARG A 61 -1.57 -2.23 2.71
CA ARG A 61 -1.18 -0.96 3.35
C ARG A 61 -0.01 -1.07 4.33
N GLY A 62 0.33 -2.25 4.82
CA GLY A 62 1.53 -2.50 5.63
C GLY A 62 2.81 -2.32 4.81
N TYR A 63 2.74 -2.63 3.51
CA TYR A 63 3.85 -2.49 2.58
C TYR A 63 4.02 -1.06 2.05
N TYR A 64 3.07 -0.15 2.33
CA TYR A 64 3.21 1.28 2.03
C TYR A 64 4.20 1.93 3.02
N ASN A 65 5.49 1.83 2.70
CA ASN A 65 6.57 2.52 3.38
C ASN A 65 7.71 2.87 2.41
N CYS A 66 8.30 4.05 2.59
CA CYS A 66 9.36 4.57 1.73
C CYS A 66 10.56 3.61 1.57
N PRO A 67 11.15 3.00 2.62
CA PRO A 67 12.31 2.12 2.45
C PRO A 67 12.00 0.86 1.61
N GLY A 68 10.81 0.28 1.76
CA GLY A 68 10.38 -0.87 0.95
C GLY A 68 10.15 -0.49 -0.51
N ILE A 69 9.53 0.67 -0.77
CA ILE A 69 9.31 1.17 -2.13
C ILE A 69 10.64 1.51 -2.81
N GLU A 70 11.55 2.18 -2.10
CA GLU A 70 12.90 2.48 -2.60
C GLU A 70 13.69 1.20 -2.89
N TYR A 71 13.58 0.17 -2.03
CA TYR A 71 14.24 -1.12 -2.26
C TYR A 71 13.83 -1.78 -3.57
N VAL A 72 12.53 -1.77 -3.91
CA VAL A 72 12.01 -2.36 -5.15
C VAL A 72 12.41 -1.51 -6.36
N THR A 73 12.18 -0.20 -6.29
CA THR A 73 12.42 0.72 -7.42
C THR A 73 13.89 0.87 -7.77
N SER A 74 14.78 0.90 -6.77
CA SER A 74 16.25 0.92 -7.00
C SER A 74 16.79 -0.34 -7.70
N ARG A 75 15.99 -1.40 -7.81
CA ARG A 75 16.33 -2.67 -8.49
C ARG A 75 15.56 -2.85 -9.81
N GLY A 76 14.96 -1.79 -10.34
CA GLY A 76 14.18 -1.83 -11.58
C GLY A 76 12.81 -2.49 -11.44
N GLY A 77 12.32 -2.72 -10.22
CA GLY A 77 10.95 -3.22 -10.00
C GLY A 77 9.93 -2.08 -9.87
N HIS A 78 8.66 -2.42 -10.03
CA HIS A 78 7.54 -1.52 -9.78
C HIS A 78 6.73 -1.96 -8.56
N VAL A 79 6.07 -1.00 -7.91
CA VAL A 79 5.15 -1.28 -6.82
C VAL A 79 3.72 -0.88 -7.19
N LEU A 80 2.76 -1.60 -6.62
CA LEU A 80 1.36 -1.25 -6.54
C LEU A 80 0.89 -1.55 -5.12
N VAL A 81 0.69 -0.50 -4.32
CA VAL A 81 0.39 -0.65 -2.90
C VAL A 81 -0.81 0.17 -2.49
N ARG A 82 -1.68 -0.43 -1.68
CA ARG A 82 -2.75 0.32 -1.02
C ARG A 82 -2.12 1.32 -0.05
N MET A 83 -2.50 2.58 -0.15
CA MET A 83 -1.90 3.62 0.69
C MET A 83 -2.57 3.75 2.06
N ASN A 84 -1.88 4.46 2.95
CA ASN A 84 -2.49 5.13 4.09
C ASN A 84 -1.98 6.59 4.15
N LEU A 85 -2.61 7.44 4.96
CA LEU A 85 -2.28 8.88 4.99
C LEU A 85 -1.02 9.24 5.80
N ARG A 86 -0.31 8.28 6.42
CA ARG A 86 0.71 8.60 7.44
C ARG A 86 2.11 8.08 7.15
N ASN A 87 2.22 6.89 6.56
CA ASN A 87 3.50 6.17 6.55
C ASN A 87 4.56 6.78 5.62
N THR A 88 4.18 7.51 4.57
CA THR A 88 5.12 8.04 3.60
C THR A 88 4.64 9.40 3.12
N GLN A 89 5.54 10.38 3.22
CA GLN A 89 5.33 11.74 2.74
C GLN A 89 5.46 11.76 1.23
N LEU A 90 4.55 12.48 0.59
CA LEU A 90 4.49 12.62 -0.84
C LEU A 90 4.73 14.07 -1.21
N TYR A 91 5.30 14.25 -2.39
CA TYR A 91 5.67 15.54 -2.93
C TYR A 91 5.10 15.70 -4.34
N ASP A 92 4.82 16.93 -4.74
CA ASP A 92 4.50 17.25 -6.13
C ASP A 92 5.79 17.40 -6.98
N ARG A 93 5.62 17.70 -8.27
CA ARG A 93 6.75 17.93 -9.19
C ARG A 93 7.67 19.08 -8.75
N ASN A 94 7.14 20.07 -8.03
CA ASN A 94 7.85 21.25 -7.56
C ASN A 94 8.52 21.00 -6.21
N GLY A 95 8.35 19.84 -5.58
CA GLY A 95 8.90 19.52 -4.26
C GLY A 95 8.04 19.98 -3.08
N ASN A 96 6.82 20.48 -3.31
CA ASN A 96 5.89 20.82 -2.24
C ASN A 96 5.23 19.56 -1.69
N ARG A 97 4.77 19.61 -0.44
CA ARG A 97 3.98 18.51 0.14
C ARG A 97 2.70 18.28 -0.67
N PHE A 98 2.48 17.02 -1.03
CA PHE A 98 1.30 16.57 -1.73
C PHE A 98 0.19 16.21 -0.72
N ASP A 99 -0.88 16.99 -0.71
CA ASP A 99 -2.07 16.69 0.11
C ASP A 99 -2.99 15.70 -0.60
N VAL A 100 -2.90 14.43 -0.17
CA VAL A 100 -3.72 13.35 -0.72
C VAL A 100 -5.22 13.60 -0.50
N LEU A 101 -5.63 14.08 0.68
CA LEU A 101 -7.05 14.30 0.95
C LEU A 101 -7.62 15.43 0.11
N GLN A 102 -6.87 16.51 -0.08
CA GLN A 102 -7.29 17.60 -0.95
C GLN A 102 -7.58 17.11 -2.37
N ARG A 103 -6.75 16.20 -2.91
CA ARG A 103 -6.97 15.58 -4.23
C ARG A 103 -8.14 14.62 -4.22
N LEU A 104 -8.27 13.77 -3.20
CA LEU A 104 -9.41 12.84 -3.11
C LEU A 104 -10.76 13.58 -3.08
N ARG A 105 -10.84 14.77 -2.48
CA ARG A 105 -12.06 15.59 -2.44
C ARG A 105 -12.53 16.04 -3.83
N THR A 106 -11.66 16.10 -4.84
CA THR A 106 -12.04 16.50 -6.20
C THR A 106 -12.80 15.41 -6.94
N LEU A 107 -12.74 14.15 -6.47
CA LEU A 107 -13.42 13.01 -7.09
C LEU A 107 -14.95 13.11 -6.98
N LYS A 108 -15.63 12.89 -8.11
CA LYS A 108 -17.09 12.93 -8.23
C LYS A 108 -17.62 11.62 -8.80
N GLY A 109 -18.72 11.12 -8.23
CA GLY A 109 -19.31 9.85 -8.69
C GLY A 109 -18.30 8.70 -8.63
N SER A 110 -18.16 7.99 -9.74
CA SER A 110 -17.25 6.85 -9.92
C SER A 110 -16.06 7.18 -10.83
N THR A 111 -15.69 8.46 -10.96
CA THR A 111 -14.53 8.85 -11.79
C THR A 111 -13.25 8.31 -11.17
N ILE A 112 -12.42 7.72 -12.01
CA ILE A 112 -11.05 7.32 -11.67
C ILE A 112 -10.14 8.47 -12.08
N GLU A 113 -9.31 8.92 -11.16
CA GLU A 113 -8.28 9.92 -11.44
C GLU A 113 -6.92 9.38 -11.00
N ASP A 114 -5.86 9.83 -11.68
CA ASP A 114 -4.50 9.65 -11.23
C ASP A 114 -3.72 10.97 -11.16
N TRP A 115 -2.83 11.06 -10.17
CA TRP A 115 -1.98 12.25 -9.99
C TRP A 115 -0.53 11.85 -9.82
N PRO A 116 0.41 12.52 -10.52
CA PRO A 116 1.84 12.30 -10.32
C PRO A 116 2.23 12.70 -8.90
N ALA A 117 3.05 11.89 -8.27
CA ALA A 117 3.56 12.07 -6.92
C ALA A 117 5.02 11.63 -6.84
N TYR A 118 5.74 12.16 -5.87
CA TYR A 118 7.14 11.84 -5.65
C TYR A 118 7.35 11.41 -4.22
N ILE A 119 8.18 10.38 -4.03
CA ILE A 119 8.66 9.95 -2.73
C ILE A 119 10.14 10.31 -2.66
N HIS A 120 10.55 10.98 -1.59
CA HIS A 120 11.96 11.22 -1.31
C HIS A 120 12.50 10.08 -0.45
N GLY A 121 13.15 9.11 -1.11
CA GLY A 121 13.90 8.04 -0.48
C GLY A 121 15.20 8.53 0.14
N LYS A 122 15.93 7.62 0.79
CA LYS A 122 17.23 7.93 1.38
C LYS A 122 18.29 8.17 0.30
N GLN A 123 18.19 7.46 -0.82
CA GLN A 123 19.17 7.44 -1.90
C GLN A 123 18.62 8.05 -3.20
N SER A 124 17.30 8.08 -3.37
CA SER A 124 16.68 8.45 -4.64
C SER A 124 15.36 9.18 -4.48
N LYS A 125 15.06 10.04 -5.46
CA LYS A 125 13.70 10.56 -5.69
C LYS A 125 12.95 9.58 -6.57
N ILE A 126 11.87 9.03 -6.05
CA ILE A 126 11.08 7.98 -6.71
C ILE A 126 9.86 8.66 -7.34
N HIS A 127 9.72 8.52 -8.65
CA HIS A 127 8.51 8.94 -9.35
C HIS A 127 7.42 7.87 -9.17
N ALA A 128 6.23 8.33 -8.80
CA ALA A 128 5.06 7.50 -8.58
C ALA A 128 3.80 8.26 -9.05
N ARG A 129 2.67 7.59 -8.95
CA ARG A 129 1.36 8.22 -9.06
C ARG A 129 0.39 7.61 -8.07
N ILE A 130 -0.61 8.41 -7.72
CA ILE A 130 -1.72 7.97 -6.89
C ILE A 130 -2.90 7.78 -7.81
N CYS A 131 -3.42 6.55 -7.90
CA CYS A 131 -4.69 6.26 -8.57
C CYS A 131 -5.78 6.18 -7.51
N ALA A 132 -6.93 6.79 -7.76
CA ALA A 132 -8.00 6.84 -6.78
C ALA A 132 -9.41 6.86 -7.40
N ILE A 133 -10.34 6.31 -6.64
CA ILE A 133 -11.78 6.34 -6.92
C ILE A 133 -12.55 6.58 -5.63
N LYS A 134 -13.67 7.29 -5.74
CA LYS A 134 -14.61 7.48 -4.65
C LYS A 134 -15.53 6.26 -4.55
N LYS A 135 -15.70 5.73 -3.34
CA LYS A 135 -16.63 4.61 -3.11
C LYS A 135 -18.06 5.07 -3.31
N SER A 136 -18.92 4.12 -3.68
CA SER A 136 -20.36 4.31 -3.59
C SER A 136 -20.77 4.71 -2.17
N LYS A 137 -21.90 5.42 -2.03
CA LYS A 137 -22.41 5.88 -0.74
C LYS A 137 -22.52 4.75 0.28
N ILE A 138 -23.07 3.62 -0.13
CA ILE A 138 -23.25 2.41 0.70
C ILE A 138 -21.90 1.83 1.14
N ALA A 139 -20.94 1.68 0.21
CA ALA A 139 -19.62 1.15 0.52
C ALA A 139 -18.81 2.09 1.42
N ALA A 140 -18.93 3.41 1.22
CA ALA A 140 -18.31 4.43 2.05
C ALA A 140 -18.85 4.40 3.49
N GLU A 141 -20.17 4.39 3.67
CA GLU A 141 -20.80 4.31 4.99
C GLU A 141 -20.45 3.01 5.72
N THR A 142 -20.42 1.89 4.99
CA THR A 142 -20.00 0.59 5.54
C THR A 142 -18.54 0.62 6.00
N ALA A 143 -17.64 1.22 5.22
CA ALA A 143 -16.24 1.37 5.58
C ALA A 143 -16.06 2.24 6.84
N VAL A 144 -16.78 3.36 6.92
CA VAL A 144 -16.80 4.26 8.09
C VAL A 144 -17.30 3.51 9.33
N LYS A 145 -18.44 2.82 9.25
CA LYS A 145 -19.00 2.02 10.36
C LYS A 145 -18.03 0.95 10.84
N LYS A 146 -17.36 0.23 9.92
CA LYS A 146 -16.35 -0.78 10.27
C LYS A 146 -15.17 -0.17 11.03
N ILE A 147 -14.68 1.00 10.63
CA ILE A 147 -13.59 1.70 11.32
C ILE A 147 -14.01 2.13 12.73
N LEU A 148 -15.20 2.73 12.87
CA LEU A 148 -15.71 3.16 14.17
C LEU A 148 -15.89 1.97 15.12
N LYS A 149 -16.52 0.88 14.66
CA LYS A 149 -16.70 -0.36 15.45
C LYS A 149 -15.37 -0.95 15.90
N LYS A 150 -14.38 -1.04 15.00
CA LYS A 150 -13.04 -1.59 15.32
C LYS A 150 -12.30 -0.73 16.35
N ASN A 151 -12.41 0.60 16.27
CA ASN A 151 -11.73 1.49 17.21
C ASN A 151 -12.45 1.64 18.55
N SER A 152 -13.79 1.58 18.57
CA SER A 152 -14.58 1.50 19.79
C SER A 152 -14.21 0.27 20.63
N LYS A 153 -14.10 -0.91 20.01
CA LYS A 153 -13.59 -2.13 20.68
C LYS A 153 -12.19 -1.98 21.28
N LYS A 154 -11.37 -1.07 20.73
CA LYS A 154 -10.01 -0.79 21.20
C LYS A 154 -9.92 0.47 22.08
N GLN A 155 -11.05 1.09 22.40
CA GLN A 155 -11.14 2.36 23.13
C GLN A 155 -10.27 3.47 22.54
N LYS A 156 -10.15 3.53 21.21
CA LYS A 156 -9.34 4.55 20.50
C LYS A 156 -10.23 5.57 19.80
N LYS A 157 -9.87 6.85 19.91
CA LYS A 157 -10.51 7.93 19.13
C LYS A 157 -10.00 7.91 17.70
N VAL A 158 -10.93 7.94 16.74
CA VAL A 158 -10.60 7.98 15.31
C VAL A 158 -10.44 9.43 14.88
N LYS A 159 -9.40 9.71 14.09
CA LYS A 159 -9.20 11.05 13.51
C LYS A 159 -10.18 11.30 12.34
N PRO A 160 -10.73 12.51 12.16
CA PRO A 160 -11.64 12.83 11.07
C PRO A 160 -11.10 12.45 9.68
N GLU A 161 -9.80 12.68 9.45
CA GLU A 161 -9.10 12.39 8.20
C GLU A 161 -9.14 10.89 7.85
N THR A 162 -9.13 10.03 8.87
CA THR A 162 -9.24 8.57 8.67
C THR A 162 -10.65 8.16 8.27
N LEU A 163 -11.68 8.82 8.79
CA LEU A 163 -13.07 8.58 8.38
C LEU A 163 -13.33 9.11 6.98
N GLU A 164 -12.73 10.25 6.63
CA GLU A 164 -12.79 10.82 5.29
C GLU A 164 -12.11 9.90 4.27
N ALA A 165 -10.87 9.50 4.50
CA ALA A 165 -10.12 8.61 3.61
C ALA A 165 -10.83 7.26 3.39
N ALA A 166 -11.58 6.78 4.39
CA ALA A 166 -12.33 5.53 4.28
C ALA A 166 -13.39 5.53 3.16
N ARG A 167 -13.81 6.72 2.70
CA ARG A 167 -14.77 6.91 1.60
C ARG A 167 -14.14 6.73 0.22
N TYR A 168 -12.84 6.49 0.14
CA TYR A 168 -12.09 6.34 -1.10
C TYR A 168 -11.38 4.98 -1.15
N ILE A 169 -11.05 4.55 -2.37
CA ILE A 169 -10.00 3.56 -2.63
C ILE A 169 -8.89 4.34 -3.33
N PHE A 170 -7.67 4.21 -2.83
CA PHE A 170 -6.53 4.89 -3.41
C PHE A 170 -5.26 4.07 -3.17
N VAL A 171 -4.45 4.00 -4.21
CA VAL A 171 -3.24 3.18 -4.29
C VAL A 171 -2.11 4.03 -4.83
N LEU A 172 -0.89 3.71 -4.44
CA LEU A 172 0.31 4.27 -5.02
C LEU A 172 0.88 3.24 -5.98
N THR A 173 1.24 3.67 -7.17
CA THR A 173 1.99 2.86 -8.11
C THR A 173 3.17 3.62 -8.71
N THR A 174 4.25 2.89 -8.99
CA THR A 174 5.39 3.38 -9.78
C THR A 174 5.33 2.90 -11.22
N LEU A 175 4.21 2.27 -11.63
CA LEU A 175 3.96 1.91 -13.01
C LEU A 175 3.66 3.17 -13.84
N PRO A 176 4.34 3.35 -14.98
CA PRO A 176 4.08 4.44 -15.91
C PRO A 176 2.63 4.45 -16.44
N ASN A 177 2.08 5.65 -16.70
CA ASN A 177 0.68 5.83 -17.16
C ASN A 177 0.51 5.56 -18.67
N ASP A 178 1.60 5.58 -19.42
CA ASP A 178 1.66 5.13 -20.81
C ASP A 178 1.55 3.61 -20.92
N ILE A 179 2.04 2.86 -19.92
CA ILE A 179 1.99 1.38 -19.91
C ILE A 179 0.69 0.86 -19.32
N ILE A 180 0.30 1.32 -18.12
CA ILE A 180 -0.90 0.85 -17.43
C ILE A 180 -1.82 2.04 -17.18
N LYS A 181 -3.07 1.97 -17.63
CA LYS A 181 -4.06 3.03 -17.38
C LYS A 181 -4.65 2.91 -15.97
N PRO A 182 -5.09 4.01 -15.35
CA PRO A 182 -5.60 3.96 -13.97
C PRO A 182 -6.84 3.08 -13.83
N GLU A 183 -7.60 2.82 -14.90
CA GLU A 183 -8.72 1.87 -14.93
C GLU A 183 -8.29 0.41 -14.74
N ILE A 184 -7.05 0.06 -15.11
CA ILE A 184 -6.49 -1.28 -14.88
C ILE A 184 -5.96 -1.40 -13.44
N VAL A 185 -5.53 -0.29 -12.86
CA VAL A 185 -4.99 -0.23 -11.50
C VAL A 185 -6.09 -0.31 -10.44
N MET A 186 -7.27 0.24 -10.72
CA MET A 186 -8.33 0.55 -9.74
C MET A 186 -9.46 -0.45 -9.66
#